data_AF-A0A816FV73-F1
#
_entry.id   AF-A0A816FV73-F1
#
_cell.length_a   1.000
_cell.length_b   1.000
_cell.length_c   1.000
_cell.angle_alpha   90.00
_cell.angle_beta   90.00
_cell.angle_gamma   90.00
#
_symmetry.space_group_name_H-M   'P 1'
#
loop_
_entity.id
_entity.type
_entity.pdbx_description
1 polymer ?
#
loop_
_entity_poly.entity_id
_entity_poly.type
_entity_poly.pdbx_seq_one_letter_code
_entity_poly.pdbx_strand_id
1 'polypeptide(L)'
;MKRSFEEEEKDDLAERIASSCYNQFNLLSSRGKPSSNEWTHLAGFVSVKDDDNIQVLSIGTGTKCLGGDKDERGTQGCLLHDSHAEVIARRALMRFLYE
;
A
#
# COMPACT_ATOMS: atom_id res chain seq x y z
N MET A 1 -5.25 -40.89 6.67
CA MET A 1 -4.55 -40.30 7.84
C MET A 1 -5.05 -38.87 7.99
N LYS A 2 -6.08 -38.66 8.83
CA LYS A 2 -6.63 -37.33 9.10
C LYS A 2 -5.58 -36.57 9.92
N ARG A 3 -5.00 -35.50 9.39
CA ARG A 3 -4.37 -34.48 10.24
C ARG A 3 -5.53 -33.73 10.89
N SER A 4 -5.82 -34.07 12.14
CA SER A 4 -6.47 -33.15 13.06
C SER A 4 -5.55 -31.94 13.18
N PHE A 5 -5.92 -30.85 12.51
CA PHE A 5 -5.35 -29.54 12.80
C PHE A 5 -6.11 -29.01 14.01
N GLU A 6 -5.40 -28.89 15.12
CA GLU A 6 -5.81 -28.04 16.22
C GLU A 6 -5.85 -26.61 15.66
N GLU A 7 -7.03 -25.99 15.67
CA GLU A 7 -7.17 -24.56 15.41
C GLU A 7 -6.58 -23.82 16.61
N GLU A 8 -5.27 -23.61 16.59
CA GLU A 8 -4.68 -22.53 17.38
C GLU A 8 -5.22 -21.23 16.81
N GLU A 9 -5.92 -20.45 17.64
CA GLU A 9 -6.37 -19.09 17.33
C GLU A 9 -5.12 -18.22 17.13
N LYS A 10 -4.61 -18.24 15.90
CA LYS A 10 -3.38 -17.59 15.51
C LYS A 10 -3.74 -16.14 15.23
N ASP A 11 -3.40 -15.25 16.17
CA ASP A 11 -3.41 -13.82 15.90
C ASP A 11 -2.52 -13.54 14.69
N ASP A 12 -3.13 -13.41 13.51
CA ASP A 12 -2.42 -13.32 12.25
C ASP A 12 -1.94 -11.89 12.04
N LEU A 13 -0.67 -11.67 12.35
CA LEU A 13 0.01 -10.39 12.11
C LEU A 13 -0.23 -9.89 10.67
N ALA A 14 -0.30 -10.78 9.68
CA ALA A 14 -0.56 -10.38 8.30
C ALA A 14 -1.95 -9.75 8.14
N GLU A 15 -2.99 -10.38 8.69
CA GLU A 15 -4.37 -9.86 8.70
C GLU A 15 -4.45 -8.51 9.43
N ARG A 16 -3.73 -8.38 10.55
CA ARG A 16 -3.68 -7.11 11.31
C ARG A 16 -3.00 -5.99 10.53
N ILE A 17 -1.90 -6.30 9.84
CA ILE A 17 -1.22 -5.34 8.96
C ILE A 17 -2.14 -4.91 7.82
N ALA A 18 -2.81 -5.87 7.17
CA ALA A 18 -3.76 -5.60 6.09
C ALA A 18 -4.92 -4.72 6.58
N SER A 19 -5.54 -5.09 7.70
CA SER A 19 -6.62 -4.34 8.35
C SER A 19 -6.20 -2.92 8.71
N SER A 20 -5.02 -2.71 9.27
CA SER A 20 -4.49 -1.37 9.56
C SER A 20 -4.32 -0.54 8.29
N CYS A 21 -3.82 -1.11 7.20
CA CYS A 21 -3.71 -0.42 5.91
C CYS A 21 -5.08 -0.04 5.34
N TYR A 22 -6.06 -0.94 5.39
CA TYR A 22 -7.44 -0.66 4.96
C TYR A 22 -8.11 0.43 5.79
N ASN A 23 -7.95 0.38 7.11
CA ASN A 23 -8.48 1.40 8.01
C ASN A 23 -7.89 2.77 7.67
N GLN A 24 -6.56 2.86 7.51
CA GLN A 24 -5.89 4.10 7.11
C GLN A 24 -6.39 4.61 5.75
N PHE A 25 -6.56 3.72 4.78
CA PHE A 25 -7.14 4.06 3.48
C PHE A 25 -8.57 4.57 3.62
N ASN A 26 -9.40 3.96 4.46
CA ASN A 26 -10.79 4.34 4.67
C ASN A 26 -10.95 5.72 5.33
N LEU A 27 -9.97 6.17 6.13
CA LEU A 27 -9.94 7.51 6.69
C LEU A 27 -9.68 8.62 5.66
N LEU A 28 -9.09 8.29 4.50
CA LEU A 28 -8.87 9.27 3.43
C LEU A 28 -10.18 9.73 2.81
N SER A 29 -10.17 10.94 2.22
CA SER A 29 -11.31 11.45 1.46
C SER A 29 -11.69 10.51 0.30
N SER A 30 -12.92 10.60 -0.19
CA SER A 30 -13.39 9.80 -1.33
C SER A 30 -12.67 10.13 -2.65
N ARG A 31 -11.97 11.27 -2.74
CA ARG A 31 -11.19 11.62 -3.93
C ARG A 31 -9.99 10.69 -4.06
N GLY A 32 -9.87 10.03 -5.23
CA GLY A 32 -8.80 9.08 -5.51
C GLY A 32 -9.09 7.64 -5.06
N LYS A 33 -10.26 7.38 -4.45
CA LYS A 33 -10.75 6.03 -4.19
C LYS A 33 -11.54 5.50 -5.39
N PRO A 34 -11.51 4.19 -5.66
CA PRO A 34 -12.36 3.60 -6.68
C PRO A 34 -13.84 3.79 -6.32
N SER A 35 -14.67 4.04 -7.34
CA SER A 35 -16.13 3.98 -7.23
C SER A 35 -16.63 2.52 -7.15
N SER A 36 -17.94 2.31 -7.02
CA SER A 36 -18.53 0.97 -6.82
C SER A 36 -18.21 -0.05 -7.93
N ASN A 37 -17.87 0.41 -9.13
CA ASN A 37 -17.60 -0.44 -10.30
C ASN A 37 -16.10 -0.43 -10.68
N GLU A 38 -15.26 0.14 -9.85
CA GLU A 38 -13.82 0.26 -10.08
C GLU A 38 -13.07 -0.53 -9.01
N TRP A 39 -11.82 -0.88 -9.32
CA TRP A 39 -10.92 -1.50 -8.37
C TRP A 39 -9.51 -0.95 -8.57
N THR A 40 -8.71 -1.01 -7.50
CA THR A 40 -7.29 -0.67 -7.54
C THR A 40 -6.55 -1.58 -6.56
N HIS A 41 -5.24 -1.71 -6.71
CA HIS A 41 -4.42 -2.31 -5.67
C HIS A 41 -4.17 -1.28 -4.56
N LEU A 42 -4.09 -1.77 -3.32
CA LEU A 42 -3.63 -1.03 -2.16
C LEU A 42 -2.34 -1.69 -1.67
N ALA A 43 -1.32 -0.89 -1.42
CA ALA A 43 -0.08 -1.32 -0.78
C ALA A 43 0.25 -0.37 0.37
N GLY A 44 1.00 -0.86 1.36
CA GLY A 44 1.44 -0.06 2.49
C GLY A 44 2.71 -0.56 3.12
N PHE A 45 3.45 0.35 3.75
CA PHE A 45 4.58 0.04 4.62
C PHE A 45 4.19 0.36 6.05
N VAL A 46 4.47 -0.59 6.94
CA VAL A 46 4.12 -0.49 8.36
C VAL A 46 5.38 -0.68 9.21
N SER A 47 5.43 0.00 10.36
CA SER A 47 6.34 -0.33 11.45
C SER A 47 5.59 -1.22 12.42
N VAL A 48 6.21 -2.31 12.86
CA VAL A 48 5.72 -3.16 13.93
C VAL A 48 6.70 -3.06 15.09
N LYS A 49 6.23 -2.68 16.28
CA LYS A 49 7.02 -2.63 17.52
C LYS A 49 6.36 -3.46 18.60
N ASP A 50 7.18 -4.11 19.43
CA ASP A 50 6.76 -4.84 20.63
C ASP A 50 5.55 -5.76 20.38
N ASP A 51 5.67 -6.57 19.33
CA ASP A 51 4.73 -7.58 18.81
C ASP A 51 3.30 -7.14 18.47
N ASP A 52 2.84 -5.94 18.87
CA ASP A 52 1.46 -5.52 18.62
C ASP A 52 1.24 -4.08 18.16
N ASN A 53 2.24 -3.23 18.24
CA ASN A 53 2.08 -1.83 17.86
C ASN A 53 2.36 -1.63 16.37
N ILE A 54 1.30 -1.76 15.57
CA ILE A 54 1.33 -1.55 14.11
C ILE A 54 1.06 -0.08 13.80
N GLN A 55 2.05 0.61 13.26
CA GLN A 55 1.94 1.96 12.74
C GLN A 55 2.04 1.94 11.22
N VAL A 56 1.01 2.42 10.52
CA VAL A 56 1.06 2.62 9.07
C VAL A 56 1.91 3.84 8.76
N LEU A 57 3.02 3.64 8.05
CA LEU A 57 3.97 4.71 7.70
C LEU A 57 3.61 5.35 6.37
N SER A 58 3.21 4.52 5.39
CA SER A 58 2.77 4.99 4.09
C SER A 58 1.82 4.00 3.44
N ILE A 59 0.93 4.52 2.58
CA ILE A 59 0.06 3.73 1.71
C ILE A 59 0.07 4.31 0.29
N GLY A 60 -0.26 3.48 -0.68
CA GLY A 60 -0.37 3.85 -2.08
C GLY A 60 -1.38 3.00 -2.81
N THR A 61 -2.02 3.56 -3.83
CA THR A 61 -2.90 2.83 -4.75
C THR A 61 -2.45 2.99 -6.18
N GLY A 62 -2.80 2.03 -7.04
CA GLY A 62 -2.59 2.13 -8.48
C GLY A 62 -2.29 0.81 -9.17
N THR A 63 -2.53 0.79 -10.49
CA THR A 63 -2.47 -0.42 -11.33
C THR A 63 -1.80 -0.18 -12.69
N LYS A 64 -1.20 1.01 -12.87
CA LYS A 64 -0.69 1.48 -14.15
C LYS A 64 0.66 2.16 -14.00
N CYS A 65 1.39 2.16 -15.09
CA CYS A 65 2.61 2.94 -15.29
C CYS A 65 2.40 3.88 -16.48
N LEU A 66 3.28 4.88 -16.60
CA LEU A 66 3.33 5.75 -17.77
C LEU A 66 3.68 4.92 -19.01
N GLY A 67 3.17 5.35 -20.17
CA GLY A 67 3.49 4.75 -21.45
C GLY A 67 4.98 4.87 -21.79
N GLY A 68 5.38 4.38 -22.97
CA GLY A 68 6.77 4.46 -23.44
C GLY A 68 6.95 5.52 -24.52
N ASP A 69 6.35 6.70 -24.39
CA ASP A 69 6.45 7.71 -25.44
C ASP A 69 7.78 8.49 -25.35
N LYS A 70 8.26 8.94 -26.52
CA LYS A 70 9.65 9.36 -26.71
C LYS A 70 10.05 10.65 -25.98
N ASP A 71 9.08 11.47 -25.57
CA ASP A 71 9.31 12.78 -24.91
C ASP A 71 9.43 12.72 -23.39
N GLU A 72 9.35 11.53 -22.79
CA GLU A 72 9.38 11.38 -21.32
C GLU A 72 10.78 11.59 -20.71
N ARG A 73 11.84 11.66 -21.54
CA ARG A 73 13.24 11.76 -21.10
C ARG A 73 13.70 13.19 -20.78
N GLY A 74 12.83 14.20 -20.92
CA GLY A 74 13.17 15.63 -20.78
C GLY A 74 12.53 16.39 -19.62
N THR A 75 11.84 15.71 -18.69
CA THR A 75 10.86 16.38 -17.80
C THR A 75 11.40 16.87 -16.44
N GLN A 76 12.72 16.98 -16.28
CA GLN A 76 13.36 17.47 -15.03
C GLN A 76 12.88 16.74 -13.75
N GLY A 77 12.50 15.46 -13.85
CA GLY A 77 12.04 14.66 -12.71
C GLY A 77 10.59 14.93 -12.29
N CYS A 78 9.80 15.65 -13.10
CA CYS A 78 8.40 15.96 -12.83
C CYS A 78 7.43 14.83 -13.22
N LEU A 79 7.90 13.79 -13.93
CA LEU A 79 7.08 12.65 -14.31
C LEU A 79 7.19 11.48 -13.32
N LEU A 80 6.04 10.82 -13.13
CA LEU A 80 5.97 9.56 -12.41
C LEU A 80 5.82 8.41 -13.41
N HIS A 81 6.92 7.72 -13.67
CA HIS A 81 6.93 6.62 -14.63
C HIS A 81 6.15 5.39 -14.16
N ASP A 82 6.14 5.11 -12.86
CA ASP A 82 5.49 3.94 -12.30
C ASP A 82 4.57 4.36 -11.16
N SER A 83 3.28 4.10 -11.35
CA SER A 83 2.21 4.43 -10.41
C SER A 83 1.54 3.16 -9.86
N HIS A 84 2.19 2.00 -9.90
CA HIS A 84 1.73 0.84 -9.14
C HIS A 84 1.71 1.11 -7.65
N ALA A 85 0.75 0.52 -6.95
CA ALA A 85 0.46 0.79 -5.54
C ALA A 85 1.71 0.70 -4.65
N GLU A 86 2.50 -0.36 -4.79
CA GLU A 86 3.72 -0.61 -4.03
C GLU A 86 4.83 0.41 -4.31
N VAL A 87 4.91 0.91 -5.55
CA VAL A 87 5.87 1.94 -5.94
C VAL A 87 5.48 3.28 -5.34
N ILE A 88 4.20 3.64 -5.39
CA ILE A 88 3.66 4.83 -4.73
C ILE A 88 3.90 4.77 -3.22
N ALA A 89 3.54 3.64 -2.58
CA ALA A 89 3.71 3.46 -1.15
C ALA A 89 5.19 3.60 -0.74
N ARG A 90 6.12 3.09 -1.55
CA ARG A 90 7.56 3.23 -1.31
C ARG A 90 8.03 4.67 -1.47
N ARG A 91 7.57 5.40 -2.50
CA ARG A 91 7.90 6.83 -2.69
C ARG A 91 7.38 7.68 -1.53
N ALA A 92 6.18 7.38 -1.04
CA ALA A 92 5.61 8.02 0.13
C ALA A 92 6.41 7.69 1.41
N LEU A 93 6.89 6.44 1.55
CA LEU A 93 7.78 6.07 2.66
C LEU A 93 9.07 6.90 2.65
N MET A 94 9.67 7.17 1.49
CA MET A 94 10.85 8.02 1.41
C MET A 94 10.57 9.44 1.91
N ARG A 95 9.37 10.00 1.63
CA ARG A 95 8.98 11.29 2.21
C ARG A 95 8.88 11.22 3.74
N PHE A 96 8.24 10.18 4.27
CA PHE A 96 8.17 9.95 5.72
C PHE A 96 9.56 9.86 6.38
N LEU A 97 10.56 9.27 5.70
CA LEU A 97 11.93 9.16 6.24
C LEU A 97 12.76 10.45 6.13
N TYR A 98 12.40 11.36 5.22
CA TYR A 98 13.10 12.63 5.04
C TYR A 98 12.49 13.79 5.83
N GLU A 99 11.26 13.62 6.32
CA GLU A 99 10.62 14.49 7.31
C GLU A 99 11.14 14.16 8.73
#